data_AF-A0A7R9FZB5-F1
#
_entry.id   AF-A0A7R9FZB5-F1
#
_cell.length_a   1.000
_cell.length_b   1.000
_cell.length_c   1.000
_cell.angle_alpha   90.00
_cell.angle_beta   90.00
_cell.angle_gamma   90.00
#
_symmetry.space_group_name_H-M   'P 1'
#
loop_
_entity.id
_entity.type
_entity.pdbx_description
1 polymer ?
#
loop_
_entity_poly.entity_id
_entity_poly.type
_entity_poly.pdbx_seq_one_letter_code
_entity_poly.pdbx_strand_id
1 'polypeptide(L)'
;MCVKRTHTVCRVDFWTVEEASMSVGQNVFNSWSTNSADNFDVTSAISAFYEEVVHYSRNDVNQFRQVGHYTQVVWANTYQVGCGYIKYQVGSTTYNYVVCNYGPAGNYVGQELYKTGEACSQCGTMVCDTTYPGLCRDPLLELHWRDSDPLLELHWRDSDPLLELHWRVSDPLLELHWRVSDPLLELHWHDSDPLLELHWRVSDPLLELYWRDSDPLLELHWRVSDPLLELYWRDSDPLIDLHHRDNVPAIAFFY
;
A
#
# COMPACT_ATOMS: atom_id res chain seq x y z
N MET A 1 -6.22 -2.00 -10.71
CA MET A 1 -6.51 -0.98 -11.75
C MET A 1 -6.19 0.38 -11.13
N CYS A 2 -5.18 1.12 -11.59
CA CYS A 2 -4.74 2.37 -10.93
C CYS A 2 -5.46 3.57 -11.55
N VAL A 3 -6.37 4.21 -10.81
CA VAL A 3 -7.13 5.38 -11.29
C VAL A 3 -6.33 6.64 -10.99
N LYS A 4 -5.92 7.33 -12.06
CA LYS A 4 -5.24 8.62 -12.01
C LYS A 4 -6.17 9.67 -11.37
N ARG A 5 -5.85 10.17 -10.18
CA ARG A 5 -6.42 11.43 -9.67
C ARG A 5 -5.29 12.35 -9.21
N THR A 6 -5.47 13.60 -9.57
CA THR A 6 -4.53 14.73 -9.48
C THR A 6 -3.98 14.92 -8.06
N HIS A 7 -2.65 15.14 -8.00
CA HIS A 7 -1.72 15.32 -6.86
C HIS A 7 -0.80 14.11 -6.65
N THR A 8 0.48 14.42 -6.54
CA THR A 8 1.67 13.61 -6.87
C THR A 8 2.03 12.59 -5.80
N VAL A 9 1.07 11.82 -5.33
CA VAL A 9 1.29 10.65 -4.48
C VAL A 9 0.49 9.52 -5.10
N CYS A 10 1.16 8.50 -5.63
CA CYS A 10 0.51 7.22 -5.86
C CYS A 10 0.00 6.78 -4.50
N ARG A 11 -1.33 6.77 -4.31
CA ARG A 11 -1.93 6.11 -3.16
C ARG A 11 -1.56 4.64 -3.29
N VAL A 12 -0.48 4.27 -2.61
CA VAL A 12 -0.15 2.88 -2.32
C VAL A 12 -1.21 2.49 -1.32
N ASP A 13 -2.07 1.53 -1.67
CA ASP A 13 -2.85 0.84 -0.65
C ASP A 13 -1.82 0.16 0.26
N PHE A 14 -1.54 0.81 1.39
CA PHE A 14 -0.62 0.32 2.40
C PHE A 14 -1.29 -0.87 3.07
N TRP A 15 -0.94 -2.08 2.63
CA TRP A 15 -1.06 -3.25 3.47
C TRP A 15 0.04 -3.14 4.54
N THR A 16 -0.28 -2.62 5.71
CA THR A 16 0.52 -2.92 6.91
C THR A 16 0.23 -4.37 7.27
N VAL A 17 1.27 -5.20 7.12
CA VAL A 17 1.30 -6.61 7.53
C VAL A 17 1.20 -6.65 9.05
N GLU A 18 0.01 -6.53 9.63
CA GLU A 18 -0.16 -6.65 11.08
C GLU A 18 -0.95 -7.88 11.55
N GLU A 19 -1.62 -8.65 10.67
CA GLU A 19 -2.36 -9.84 11.15
C GLU A 19 -2.12 -11.16 10.40
N ALA A 20 -1.21 -11.23 9.43
CA ALA A 20 -0.73 -12.51 8.92
C ALA A 20 0.78 -12.46 8.67
N SER A 21 1.52 -13.40 9.23
CA SER A 21 2.94 -13.65 8.97
C SER A 21 3.18 -14.17 7.54
N MET A 22 2.70 -13.45 6.53
CA MET A 22 2.78 -13.83 5.13
C MET A 22 4.04 -13.25 4.50
N SER A 23 4.93 -14.12 4.03
CA SER A 23 6.08 -13.70 3.23
C SER A 23 5.59 -13.10 1.92
N VAL A 24 6.22 -12.00 1.48
CA VAL A 24 5.90 -11.32 0.21
C VAL A 24 7.07 -11.43 -0.76
N GLY A 25 6.76 -11.76 -2.01
CA GLY A 25 7.69 -11.68 -3.14
C GLY A 25 7.75 -10.26 -3.70
N GLN A 26 8.75 -9.96 -4.53
CA GLN A 26 8.90 -8.63 -5.11
C GLN A 26 9.52 -8.69 -6.51
N ASN A 27 8.92 -7.93 -7.44
CA ASN A 27 9.55 -7.59 -8.72
C ASN A 27 9.82 -6.09 -8.76
N VAL A 28 10.98 -5.70 -9.29
CA VAL A 28 11.39 -4.31 -9.43
C VAL A 28 11.78 -4.03 -10.87
N PHE A 29 11.21 -2.98 -11.44
CA PHE A 29 11.57 -2.48 -12.75
C PHE A 29 12.09 -1.05 -12.61
N ASN A 30 13.22 -0.77 -13.26
CA ASN A 30 13.79 0.57 -13.33
C ASN A 30 14.10 0.96 -14.78
N SER A 31 13.73 2.17 -15.16
CA SER A 31 14.13 2.77 -16.44
C SER A 31 14.53 4.23 -16.26
N TRP A 32 15.27 4.76 -17.23
CA TRP A 32 15.70 6.15 -17.24
C TRP A 32 15.63 6.73 -18.65
N SER A 33 15.43 8.04 -18.72
CA SER A 33 15.33 8.78 -19.97
C SER A 33 15.87 10.19 -19.81
N THR A 34 16.60 10.69 -20.81
CA THR A 34 17.03 12.10 -20.87
C THR A 34 15.99 13.00 -21.52
N ASN A 35 14.85 12.42 -21.96
CA ASN A 35 13.75 13.19 -22.50
C ASN A 35 12.92 13.79 -21.34
N SER A 36 12.78 15.12 -21.33
CA SER A 36 11.98 15.84 -20.34
C SER A 36 10.47 15.57 -20.47
N ALA A 37 10.02 15.06 -21.61
CA ALA A 37 8.63 14.67 -21.87
C ALA A 37 8.39 13.16 -21.73
N ASP A 38 9.20 12.45 -20.93
CA ASP A 38 9.09 11.01 -20.74
C ASP A 38 7.68 10.61 -20.26
N ASN A 39 6.93 9.92 -21.13
CA ASN A 39 5.60 9.42 -20.85
C ASN A 39 5.66 7.91 -20.62
N PHE A 40 6.27 7.54 -19.49
CA PHE A 40 6.43 6.15 -19.09
C PHE A 40 5.08 5.45 -18.94
N ASP A 41 4.97 4.29 -19.57
CA ASP A 41 3.82 3.39 -19.44
C ASP A 41 4.18 2.26 -18.47
N VAL A 42 3.47 2.22 -17.34
CA VAL A 42 3.65 1.20 -16.29
C VAL A 42 3.43 -0.21 -16.84
N THR A 43 2.62 -0.39 -17.89
CA THR A 43 2.43 -1.71 -18.50
C THR A 43 3.73 -2.25 -19.09
N SER A 44 4.68 -1.38 -19.49
CA SER A 44 5.99 -1.80 -19.98
C SER A 44 6.82 -2.51 -18.90
N ALA A 45 6.67 -2.13 -17.63
CA ALA A 45 7.31 -2.84 -16.52
C ALA A 45 6.75 -4.25 -16.34
N ILE A 46 5.41 -4.39 -16.43
CA ILE A 46 4.75 -5.69 -16.32
C ILE A 46 5.11 -6.59 -17.50
N SER A 47 5.14 -6.06 -18.72
CA SER A 47 5.61 -6.78 -19.90
C SER A 47 7.06 -7.24 -19.73
N ALA A 48 7.95 -6.38 -19.23
CA ALA A 48 9.34 -6.75 -18.99
C ALA A 48 9.48 -7.90 -17.97
N PHE A 49 8.65 -7.93 -16.91
CA PHE A 49 8.62 -9.07 -15.98
C PHE A 49 8.19 -10.36 -16.69
N TYR A 50 7.19 -10.29 -17.55
CA TYR A 50 6.65 -11.47 -18.25
C TYR A 50 7.56 -11.98 -19.37
N GLU A 51 8.25 -11.08 -20.08
CA GLU A 51 9.08 -11.41 -21.25
C GLU A 51 10.23 -12.36 -20.95
N GLU A 52 10.64 -12.50 -19.68
CA GLU A 52 11.59 -13.54 -19.24
C GLU A 52 11.10 -14.97 -19.53
N VAL A 53 9.83 -15.16 -19.85
CA VAL A 53 9.26 -16.45 -20.30
C VAL A 53 10.06 -17.08 -21.45
N VAL A 54 10.70 -16.27 -22.31
CA VAL A 54 11.52 -16.77 -23.42
C VAL A 54 12.76 -17.55 -22.95
N HIS A 55 13.18 -17.32 -21.70
CA HIS A 55 14.30 -18.01 -21.07
C HIS A 55 13.85 -19.19 -20.19
N TYR A 56 12.53 -19.42 -20.08
CA TYR A 56 11.97 -20.45 -19.21
C TYR A 56 11.55 -21.69 -20.01
N SER A 57 12.03 -22.87 -19.60
CA SER A 57 11.58 -24.14 -20.17
C SER A 57 10.32 -24.63 -19.46
N ARG A 58 9.34 -25.16 -20.22
CA ARG A 58 8.16 -25.83 -19.64
C ARG A 58 8.55 -26.99 -18.71
N ASN A 59 9.74 -27.58 -18.88
CA ASN A 59 10.23 -28.65 -18.02
C ASN A 59 10.65 -28.16 -16.62
N ASP A 60 10.89 -26.86 -16.44
CA ASP A 60 11.35 -26.29 -15.17
C ASP A 60 10.17 -25.92 -14.24
N VAL A 61 8.92 -25.99 -14.72
CA VAL A 61 7.70 -25.65 -13.96
C VAL A 61 7.62 -26.40 -12.62
N ASN A 62 8.07 -27.65 -12.58
CA ASN A 62 7.94 -28.50 -11.39
C ASN A 62 9.05 -28.28 -10.36
N GLN A 63 10.09 -27.49 -10.69
CA GLN A 63 11.19 -27.25 -9.76
C GLN A 63 11.86 -25.90 -10.02
N PHE A 64 11.47 -24.91 -9.23
CA PHE A 64 12.07 -23.59 -9.26
C PHE A 64 13.54 -23.60 -8.78
N ARG A 65 14.44 -22.95 -9.53
CA ARG A 65 15.89 -22.93 -9.24
C ARG A 65 16.55 -21.55 -9.27
N GLN A 66 16.05 -20.61 -10.06
CA GLN A 66 16.62 -19.27 -10.22
C GLN A 66 15.56 -18.22 -9.93
N VAL A 67 15.89 -17.23 -9.11
CA VAL A 67 15.00 -16.10 -8.80
C VAL A 67 14.78 -15.26 -10.07
N GLY A 68 13.58 -15.31 -10.65
CA GLY A 68 13.19 -14.53 -11.83
C GLY A 68 11.87 -13.77 -11.61
N HIS A 69 11.63 -12.73 -12.40
CA HIS A 69 10.43 -11.92 -12.34
C HIS A 69 9.22 -12.66 -12.93
N TYR A 70 9.40 -13.35 -14.06
CA TYR A 70 8.33 -14.08 -14.74
C TYR A 70 7.70 -15.14 -13.82
N THR A 71 8.53 -15.92 -13.14
CA THR A 71 8.06 -17.02 -12.30
C THR A 71 7.24 -16.53 -11.11
N GLN A 72 7.53 -15.34 -10.59
CA GLN A 72 6.71 -14.71 -9.56
C GLN A 72 5.36 -14.24 -10.12
N VAL A 73 5.32 -13.75 -11.37
CA VAL A 73 4.08 -13.33 -12.03
C VAL A 73 3.13 -14.51 -12.26
N VAL A 74 3.67 -15.70 -12.57
CA VAL A 74 2.87 -16.90 -12.87
C VAL A 74 2.82 -17.90 -11.71
N TRP A 75 3.16 -17.49 -10.49
CA TRP A 75 3.18 -18.38 -9.33
C TRP A 75 1.76 -18.70 -8.85
N ALA A 76 1.34 -19.96 -8.91
CA ALA A 76 -0.05 -20.37 -8.64
C ALA A 76 -0.57 -19.99 -7.26
N ASN A 77 0.33 -19.97 -6.26
CA ASN A 77 -0.05 -19.68 -4.88
C ASN A 77 -0.05 -18.19 -4.56
N THR A 78 0.37 -17.35 -5.51
CA THR A 78 0.32 -15.90 -5.38
C THR A 78 -1.02 -15.41 -5.94
N TYR A 79 -1.83 -14.80 -5.08
CA TYR A 79 -3.18 -14.33 -5.43
C TYR A 79 -3.44 -12.85 -5.09
N GLN A 80 -2.49 -12.21 -4.40
CA GLN A 80 -2.50 -10.78 -4.12
C GLN A 80 -1.30 -10.11 -4.77
N VAL A 81 -1.53 -8.94 -5.37
CA VAL A 81 -0.47 -8.10 -5.91
C VAL A 81 -0.75 -6.64 -5.60
N GLY A 82 0.25 -5.96 -5.06
CA GLY A 82 0.22 -4.52 -4.80
C GLY A 82 1.42 -3.85 -5.46
N CYS A 83 1.19 -2.85 -6.30
CA CYS A 83 2.26 -2.16 -7.02
C CYS A 83 2.32 -0.67 -6.70
N GLY A 84 3.53 -0.15 -6.55
CA GLY A 84 3.83 1.27 -6.45
C GLY A 84 4.66 1.74 -7.64
N TYR A 85 4.40 2.97 -8.08
CA TYR A 85 5.19 3.64 -9.11
C TYR A 85 5.69 4.98 -8.60
N ILE A 86 6.97 5.27 -8.81
CA ILE A 86 7.54 6.59 -8.56
C ILE A 86 8.28 7.09 -9.80
N LYS A 87 8.06 8.37 -10.10
CA LYS A 87 8.76 9.13 -11.11
C LYS A 87 9.50 10.28 -10.45
N TYR A 88 10.79 10.39 -10.70
CA TYR A 88 11.59 11.51 -10.19
C TYR A 88 12.67 11.91 -11.18
N GLN A 89 13.20 13.13 -11.02
CA GLN A 89 14.18 13.71 -11.93
C GLN A 89 15.46 14.06 -11.18
N VAL A 90 16.61 13.69 -11.74
CA VAL A 90 17.94 14.09 -11.26
C VAL A 90 18.69 14.75 -12.42
N GLY A 91 18.92 16.06 -12.32
CA GLY A 91 19.43 16.86 -13.43
C GLY A 91 18.48 16.83 -14.64
N SER A 92 18.99 16.47 -15.82
CA SER A 92 18.18 16.30 -17.04
C SER A 92 17.66 14.87 -17.23
N THR A 93 17.88 13.96 -16.27
CA THR A 93 17.48 12.56 -16.39
C THR A 93 16.25 12.28 -15.55
N THR A 94 15.22 11.74 -16.19
CA THR A 94 14.01 11.20 -15.57
C THR A 94 14.22 9.74 -15.25
N TYR A 95 13.84 9.33 -14.04
CA TYR A 95 13.87 7.95 -13.57
C TYR A 95 12.45 7.46 -13.28
N ASN A 96 12.19 6.22 -13.65
CA ASN A 96 10.94 5.52 -13.39
C ASN A 96 11.24 4.25 -12.60
N TYR A 97 10.54 4.05 -11.48
CA TYR A 97 10.63 2.83 -10.69
C TYR A 97 9.23 2.27 -10.47
N VAL A 98 9.07 1.00 -10.81
CA VAL A 98 7.87 0.22 -10.51
C VAL A 98 8.27 -0.92 -9.59
N VAL A 99 7.60 -1.03 -8.46
CA VAL A 99 7.78 -2.11 -7.50
C VAL A 99 6.44 -2.80 -7.33
N CYS A 100 6.41 -4.12 -7.52
CA CYS A 100 5.23 -4.93 -7.26
C CYS A 100 5.56 -5.97 -6.20
N ASN A 101 4.78 -5.99 -5.12
CA ASN A 101 4.83 -7.01 -4.09
C ASN A 101 3.76 -8.07 -4.37
N TYR A 102 4.09 -9.33 -4.08
CA TYR A 102 3.28 -10.50 -4.40
C TYR A 102 3.03 -11.32 -3.14
N GLY A 103 1.76 -11.55 -2.83
CA GLY A 103 1.31 -12.23 -1.63
C GLY A 103 0.43 -13.45 -1.94
N PRO A 104 0.68 -14.59 -1.29
CA PRO A 104 1.94 -15.05 -0.71
C PRO A 104 3.12 -15.00 -1.70
N ALA A 105 4.34 -14.94 -1.17
CA ALA A 105 5.56 -14.99 -1.97
C ALA A 105 5.62 -16.25 -2.83
N GLY A 106 6.14 -16.10 -4.04
CA GLY A 106 6.48 -17.23 -4.90
C GLY A 106 7.96 -17.55 -4.80
N ASN A 107 8.48 -18.19 -5.86
CA ASN A 107 9.91 -18.38 -6.07
C ASN A 107 10.61 -19.14 -4.93
N TYR A 108 9.90 -20.05 -4.27
CA TYR A 108 10.50 -20.95 -3.29
C TYR A 108 11.33 -22.03 -4.00
N VAL A 109 12.63 -22.05 -3.71
CA VAL A 109 13.56 -23.01 -4.31
C VAL A 109 13.08 -24.44 -4.10
N GLY A 110 13.00 -25.20 -5.18
CA GLY A 110 12.56 -26.59 -5.18
C GLY A 110 11.05 -26.79 -5.22
N GLN A 111 10.23 -25.74 -5.13
CA GLN A 111 8.78 -25.83 -5.32
C GLN A 111 8.40 -25.71 -6.79
N GLU A 112 7.22 -26.21 -7.13
CA GLU A 112 6.60 -26.01 -8.45
C GLU A 112 6.00 -24.61 -8.56
N LEU A 113 6.07 -24.00 -9.74
CA LEU A 113 5.43 -22.70 -10.03
C LEU A 113 3.92 -22.83 -9.98
N TYR A 114 3.42 -23.91 -10.59
CA TYR A 114 2.04 -24.33 -10.67
C TYR A 114 1.99 -25.82 -10.98
N LYS A 115 0.95 -26.50 -10.51
CA LYS A 115 0.73 -27.93 -10.80
C LYS A 115 0.47 -28.16 -12.27
N THR A 116 0.82 -29.33 -12.82
CA THR A 116 0.54 -29.77 -14.21
C THR A 116 -0.79 -30.48 -14.45
N GLY A 117 -1.61 -30.10 -15.45
CA GLY A 117 -2.95 -30.66 -15.68
C GLY A 117 -3.91 -29.85 -16.57
N GLU A 118 -5.19 -30.27 -16.62
CA GLU A 118 -6.26 -29.54 -17.30
C GLU A 118 -6.62 -28.26 -16.50
N ALA A 119 -6.88 -27.17 -17.22
CA ALA A 119 -7.29 -25.89 -16.65
C ALA A 119 -8.46 -26.05 -15.68
N CYS A 120 -8.37 -25.40 -14.52
CA CYS A 120 -9.39 -25.44 -13.44
C CYS A 120 -9.72 -26.83 -12.84
N SER A 121 -9.05 -27.91 -13.25
CA SER A 121 -9.33 -29.27 -12.74
C SER A 121 -9.03 -29.46 -11.24
N GLN A 122 -8.27 -28.53 -10.64
CA GLN A 122 -7.82 -28.60 -9.25
C GLN A 122 -8.09 -27.31 -8.45
N CYS A 123 -9.13 -26.53 -8.78
CA CYS A 123 -9.49 -25.32 -8.03
C CYS A 123 -9.91 -25.55 -6.57
N GLY A 124 -10.09 -26.80 -6.13
CA GLY A 124 -10.52 -27.13 -4.78
C GLY A 124 -11.91 -26.58 -4.49
N THR A 125 -12.02 -25.73 -3.47
CA THR A 125 -13.23 -25.00 -3.05
C THR A 125 -13.52 -23.76 -3.89
N MET A 126 -12.56 -23.29 -4.68
CA MET A 126 -12.71 -22.16 -5.60
C MET A 126 -13.43 -22.58 -6.89
N VAL A 127 -13.89 -21.58 -7.65
CA VAL A 127 -14.60 -21.80 -8.92
C VAL A 127 -13.72 -21.41 -10.09
N CYS A 128 -13.88 -22.06 -11.24
CA CYS A 128 -13.21 -21.62 -12.47
C CYS A 128 -13.75 -20.23 -12.87
N ASP A 129 -12.85 -19.31 -13.19
CA ASP A 129 -13.22 -17.95 -13.58
C ASP A 129 -13.82 -17.93 -14.99
N THR A 130 -14.94 -17.23 -15.15
CA THR A 130 -15.66 -17.13 -16.44
C THR A 130 -15.09 -16.04 -17.34
N THR A 131 -14.41 -15.05 -16.76
CA THR A 131 -13.78 -13.91 -17.44
C THR A 131 -12.36 -14.25 -17.86
N TYR A 132 -11.64 -15.00 -17.02
CA TYR A 132 -10.27 -15.44 -17.23
C TYR A 132 -10.20 -16.97 -17.23
N PRO A 133 -10.56 -17.63 -18.34
CA PRO A 133 -10.51 -19.09 -18.43
C PRO A 133 -9.13 -19.63 -18.06
N GLY A 134 -9.10 -20.64 -17.18
CA GLY A 134 -7.86 -21.23 -16.66
C GLY A 134 -7.41 -20.71 -15.30
N LEU A 135 -8.02 -19.63 -14.80
CA LEU A 135 -7.82 -19.18 -13.42
C LEU A 135 -8.93 -19.70 -12.52
N CYS A 136 -8.58 -19.98 -11.26
CA CYS A 136 -9.57 -20.19 -10.21
C CYS A 136 -9.82 -18.86 -9.50
N ARG A 137 -11.08 -18.62 -9.18
CA ARG A 137 -11.57 -17.45 -8.48
C ARG A 137 -12.16 -17.88 -7.16
N ASP A 138 -11.74 -17.20 -6.11
CA ASP A 138 -12.28 -17.42 -4.79
C ASP A 138 -13.54 -16.56 -4.56
N PRO A 139 -14.73 -17.16 -4.41
CA PRO A 139 -15.94 -16.40 -4.13
C PRO A 139 -15.92 -15.70 -2.76
N LEU A 140 -15.15 -16.19 -1.77
CA LEU A 140 -15.07 -15.54 -0.47
C LEU A 140 -14.29 -14.23 -0.54
N LEU A 141 -13.15 -14.24 -1.23
CA LEU A 141 -12.35 -13.04 -1.44
C LEU A 141 -13.09 -11.99 -2.28
N GLU A 142 -13.88 -12.42 -3.28
CA GLU A 142 -14.78 -11.53 -4.05
C GLU A 142 -15.84 -10.87 -3.16
N LEU A 143 -16.47 -11.63 -2.26
CA LEU A 143 -17.43 -11.07 -1.31
C LEU A 143 -16.76 -10.07 -0.37
N HIS A 144 -15.57 -10.40 0.13
CA HIS A 144 -14.78 -9.52 0.98
C HIS A 144 -14.54 -8.17 0.29
N TRP A 145 -13.89 -8.15 -0.87
CA TRP A 145 -13.59 -6.89 -1.58
C TRP A 145 -14.85 -6.10 -1.93
N ARG A 146 -15.89 -6.77 -2.43
CA ARG A 146 -17.14 -6.12 -2.81
C ARG A 146 -17.77 -5.35 -1.65
N ASP A 147 -17.69 -5.91 -0.44
CA ASP A 147 -18.33 -5.33 0.75
C ASP A 147 -17.39 -4.38 1.51
N SER A 148 -16.07 -4.62 1.47
CA SER A 148 -15.07 -3.87 2.22
C SER A 148 -14.54 -2.63 1.50
N ASP A 149 -14.40 -2.67 0.18
CA ASP A 149 -13.85 -1.56 -0.60
C ASP A 149 -14.67 -0.27 -0.44
N PRO A 150 -16.01 -0.29 -0.52
CA PRO A 150 -16.81 0.92 -0.34
C PRO A 150 -16.67 1.54 1.05
N LEU A 151 -16.42 0.73 2.09
CA LEU A 151 -16.21 1.19 3.46
C LEU A 151 -14.86 1.89 3.61
N LEU A 152 -13.79 1.34 3.02
CA LEU A 152 -12.49 1.99 2.98
C LEU A 152 -12.53 3.29 2.16
N GLU A 153 -13.18 3.27 1.00
CA GLU A 153 -13.35 4.48 0.18
C GLU A 153 -14.08 5.57 0.96
N LEU A 154 -15.13 5.20 1.70
CA LEU A 154 -15.89 6.12 2.54
C LEU A 154 -15.04 6.66 3.70
N HIS A 155 -14.32 5.78 4.39
CA HIS A 155 -13.40 6.14 5.48
C HIS A 155 -12.42 7.21 5.02
N TRP A 156 -11.65 6.90 3.98
CA TRP A 156 -10.65 7.81 3.44
C TRP A 156 -11.23 9.12 2.91
N ARG A 157 -12.34 9.05 2.17
CA ARG A 157 -12.97 10.25 1.59
C ARG A 157 -13.39 11.25 2.68
N ASP A 158 -13.86 10.76 3.81
CA ASP A 158 -14.42 11.60 4.87
C ASP A 158 -13.41 11.93 5.98
N SER A 159 -12.41 11.07 6.23
CA SER A 159 -11.36 11.27 7.25
C SER A 159 -10.15 12.07 6.76
N ASP A 160 -9.68 11.83 5.52
CA ASP A 160 -8.46 12.46 4.98
C ASP A 160 -8.54 14.01 5.01
N PRO A 161 -9.64 14.66 4.55
CA PRO A 161 -9.71 16.12 4.57
C PRO A 161 -9.69 16.71 5.97
N LEU A 162 -10.19 15.98 6.98
CA LEU A 162 -10.17 16.41 8.38
C LEU A 162 -8.76 16.37 8.94
N LEU A 163 -8.01 15.31 8.62
CA LEU A 163 -6.62 15.16 9.03
C LEU A 163 -5.71 16.18 8.31
N GLU A 164 -5.93 16.43 7.01
CA GLU A 164 -5.24 17.49 6.28
C GLU A 164 -5.52 18.87 6.89
N LEU A 165 -6.78 19.15 7.24
CA LEU A 165 -7.15 20.42 7.86
C LEU A 165 -6.53 20.56 9.26
N HIS A 166 -6.50 19.48 10.04
CA HIS A 166 -5.81 19.43 11.32
C HIS A 166 -4.34 19.87 11.16
N TRP A 167 -3.57 19.20 10.28
CA TRP A 167 -2.17 19.56 10.06
C TRP A 167 -1.98 20.98 9.56
N ARG A 168 -2.85 21.43 8.64
CA ARG A 168 -2.82 22.79 8.11
C ARG A 168 -3.01 23.87 9.18
N VAL A 169 -3.75 23.58 10.25
CA VAL A 169 -3.98 24.50 11.38
C VAL A 169 -2.91 24.33 12.46
N SER A 170 -2.54 23.10 12.78
CA SER A 170 -1.60 22.78 13.86
C SER A 170 -0.16 23.19 13.54
N ASP A 171 0.29 22.98 12.29
CA ASP A 171 1.70 23.14 11.94
C ASP A 171 2.20 24.58 12.05
N PRO A 172 1.50 25.60 11.51
CA PRO A 172 1.95 26.99 11.64
C PRO A 172 1.94 27.49 13.10
N LEU A 173 0.99 27.00 13.91
CA LEU A 173 0.89 27.36 15.33
C LEU A 173 2.04 26.74 16.12
N LEU A 174 2.37 25.49 15.86
CA LEU A 174 3.49 24.80 16.50
C LEU A 174 4.84 25.38 16.07
N GLU A 175 5.00 25.72 14.78
CA GLU A 175 6.19 26.39 14.26
C GLU A 175 6.37 27.77 14.93
N LEU A 176 5.30 28.55 15.06
CA LEU A 176 5.33 29.84 15.76
C LEU A 176 5.67 29.68 17.24
N HIS A 177 5.09 28.67 17.91
CA HIS A 177 5.41 28.34 19.30
C HIS A 177 6.89 28.07 19.49
N TRP A 178 7.48 27.16 18.70
CA TRP A 178 8.91 26.82 18.82
C TRP A 178 9.81 28.01 18.47
N ARG A 179 9.51 28.74 17.39
CA ARG A 179 10.27 29.92 16.98
C ARG A 179 10.40 30.99 18.06
N VAL A 180 9.38 31.12 18.92
CA VAL A 180 9.36 32.14 19.98
C VAL A 180 9.86 31.58 21.31
N SER A 181 9.57 30.32 21.61
CA SER A 181 9.97 29.69 22.87
C SER A 181 11.45 29.35 22.91
N ASP A 182 12.03 28.84 21.81
CA ASP A 182 13.42 28.36 21.79
C ASP A 182 14.44 29.46 22.13
N PRO A 183 14.39 30.68 21.53
CA PRO A 183 15.33 31.74 21.88
C PRO A 183 15.18 32.20 23.34
N LEU A 184 13.95 32.21 23.87
CA LEU A 184 13.67 32.60 25.26
C LEU A 184 14.22 31.57 26.25
N LEU A 185 14.09 30.28 25.95
CA LEU A 185 14.67 29.17 26.71
C LEU A 185 16.21 29.19 26.68
N GLU A 186 16.82 29.45 25.52
CA GLU A 186 18.28 29.59 25.39
C GLU A 186 18.83 30.79 26.18
N LEU A 187 18.12 31.93 26.15
CA LEU A 187 18.49 33.12 26.93
C LEU A 187 18.32 32.90 28.44
N HIS A 188 17.30 32.16 28.87
CA HIS A 188 17.07 31.86 30.28
C HIS A 188 18.18 31.00 30.91
N TRP A 189 18.81 30.11 30.14
CA TRP A 189 19.96 29.34 30.64
C TRP A 189 21.16 30.23 31.05
N HIS A 190 21.13 31.51 30.68
CA HIS A 190 22.14 32.52 31.03
C HIS A 190 21.67 33.60 32.02
N ASP A 191 20.39 33.95 32.07
CA ASP A 191 19.85 35.01 32.94
C ASP A 191 18.49 34.62 33.59
N SER A 192 18.45 34.71 34.93
CA SER A 192 17.34 34.89 35.92
C SER A 192 15.83 34.66 35.56
N ASP A 193 15.02 34.41 36.60
CA ASP A 193 13.56 34.18 36.60
C ASP A 193 12.66 35.05 35.68
N PRO A 194 12.91 36.35 35.42
CA PRO A 194 12.04 37.18 34.57
C PRO A 194 11.92 36.72 33.11
N LEU A 195 12.95 36.02 32.58
CA LEU A 195 12.91 35.48 31.22
C LEU A 195 12.00 34.24 31.13
N LEU A 196 11.92 33.47 32.21
CA LEU A 196 11.00 32.34 32.32
C LEU A 196 9.54 32.81 32.38
N GLU A 197 9.28 33.91 33.10
CA GLU A 197 7.95 34.54 33.15
C GLU A 197 7.53 35.06 31.76
N LEU A 198 8.46 35.67 31.02
CA LEU A 198 8.21 36.11 29.64
C LEU A 198 7.97 34.94 28.68
N HIS A 199 8.73 33.85 28.82
CA HIS A 199 8.51 32.61 28.06
C HIS A 199 7.08 32.11 28.25
N TRP A 200 6.64 31.85 29.49
CA TRP A 200 5.30 31.35 29.76
C TRP A 200 4.21 32.31 29.26
N ARG A 201 4.41 33.62 29.45
CA ARG A 201 3.48 34.65 28.97
C ARG A 201 3.26 34.64 27.45
N VAL A 202 4.23 34.15 26.67
CA VAL A 202 4.15 34.11 25.21
C VAL A 202 3.80 32.72 24.68
N SER A 203 4.29 31.65 25.32
CA SER A 203 4.03 30.27 24.92
C SER A 203 2.62 29.80 25.28
N ASP A 204 2.08 30.19 26.44
CA ASP A 204 0.77 29.73 26.91
C ASP A 204 -0.38 30.11 25.96
N PRO A 205 -0.51 31.38 25.49
CA PRO A 205 -1.58 31.75 24.56
C PRO A 205 -1.47 31.05 23.19
N LEU A 206 -0.25 30.70 22.76
CA LEU A 206 0.00 29.96 21.52
C LEU A 206 -0.41 28.49 21.64
N LEU A 207 -0.12 27.86 22.79
CA LEU A 207 -0.57 26.51 23.08
C LEU A 207 -2.10 26.46 23.26
N GLU A 208 -2.70 27.43 23.95
CA GLU A 208 -4.16 27.53 24.06
C GLU A 208 -4.83 27.66 22.69
N LEU A 209 -4.24 28.47 21.79
CA LEU A 209 -4.72 28.63 20.42
C LEU A 209 -4.58 27.34 19.61
N TYR A 210 -3.45 26.64 19.74
CA TYR A 210 -3.21 25.33 19.15
C TYR A 210 -4.31 24.35 19.56
N TRP A 211 -4.44 24.06 20.86
CA TRP A 211 -5.39 23.06 21.37
C TRP A 211 -6.84 23.42 20.99
N ARG A 212 -7.23 24.70 21.11
CA ARG A 212 -8.58 25.16 20.77
C ARG A 212 -8.95 24.90 19.31
N ASP A 213 -7.99 25.06 18.39
CA ASP A 213 -8.28 25.01 16.96
C ASP A 213 -7.96 23.63 16.33
N SER A 214 -7.03 22.85 16.90
CA SER A 214 -6.66 21.51 16.40
C SER A 214 -7.50 20.38 16.98
N ASP A 215 -7.85 20.44 18.28
CA ASP A 215 -8.50 19.31 18.97
C ASP A 215 -9.88 18.96 18.39
N PRO A 216 -10.76 19.94 18.08
CA PRO A 216 -12.06 19.62 17.50
C PRO A 216 -11.96 18.94 16.12
N LEU A 217 -10.89 19.23 15.36
CA LEU A 217 -10.64 18.60 14.07
C LEU A 217 -10.20 17.15 14.22
N LEU A 218 -9.33 16.88 15.19
CA LEU A 218 -8.88 15.52 15.50
C LEU A 218 -10.02 14.68 16.11
N GLU A 219 -10.83 15.27 16.98
CA GLU A 219 -12.03 14.61 17.54
C GLU A 219 -13.03 14.27 16.44
N LEU A 220 -13.27 15.21 15.50
CA LEU A 220 -14.16 14.97 14.36
C LEU A 220 -13.60 13.89 13.42
N HIS A 221 -12.28 13.88 13.19
CA HIS A 221 -11.61 12.82 12.43
C HIS A 221 -11.92 11.45 13.03
N TRP A 222 -11.65 11.24 14.33
CA TRP A 222 -11.91 9.95 14.97
C TRP A 222 -13.40 9.59 14.99
N ARG A 223 -14.28 10.57 15.25
CA ARG A 223 -15.74 10.37 15.22
C ARG A 223 -16.27 9.87 13.87
N VAL A 224 -15.63 10.25 12.77
CA VAL A 224 -15.97 9.80 11.41
C VAL A 224 -15.27 8.48 11.07
N SER A 225 -13.99 8.36 11.43
CA SER A 225 -13.15 7.21 11.12
C SER A 225 -13.56 5.93 11.86
N ASP A 226 -13.80 6.02 13.18
CA ASP A 226 -13.94 4.85 14.03
C ASP A 226 -15.14 3.96 13.64
N PRO A 227 -16.36 4.49 13.42
CA PRO A 227 -17.49 3.64 13.05
C PRO A 227 -17.29 2.95 11.70
N LEU A 228 -16.56 3.57 10.77
CA LEU A 228 -16.29 3.01 9.45
C LEU A 228 -15.27 1.87 9.53
N LEU A 229 -14.23 2.05 10.34
CA LEU A 229 -13.24 1.01 10.59
C LEU A 229 -13.86 -0.15 11.37
N GLU A 230 -14.70 0.11 12.38
CA GLU A 230 -15.43 -0.94 13.11
C GLU A 230 -16.32 -1.76 12.18
N LEU A 231 -17.04 -1.12 11.25
CA LEU A 231 -17.86 -1.79 10.25
C LEU A 231 -17.00 -2.64 9.29
N TYR A 232 -15.87 -2.09 8.83
CA TYR A 232 -14.94 -2.79 7.97
C TYR A 232 -14.46 -4.09 8.63
N TRP A 233 -13.83 -4.00 9.81
CA TRP A 233 -13.27 -5.18 10.50
C TRP A 233 -14.34 -6.23 10.82
N ARG A 234 -15.51 -5.79 11.32
CA ARG A 234 -16.61 -6.71 11.65
C ARG A 234 -17.06 -7.56 10.46
N ASP A 235 -17.09 -6.98 9.26
CA ASP A 235 -17.61 -7.64 8.07
C ASP A 235 -16.50 -8.34 7.26
N SER A 236 -15.25 -7.85 7.33
CA SER A 236 -14.09 -8.45 6.65
C SER A 236 -13.55 -9.70 7.33
N ASP A 237 -13.37 -9.65 8.64
CA ASP A 237 -12.56 -10.65 9.35
C ASP A 237 -13.13 -12.06 9.23
N PRO A 238 -14.45 -12.29 9.35
CA PRO A 238 -15.02 -13.62 9.19
C PRO A 238 -14.80 -14.20 7.78
N LEU A 239 -14.78 -13.36 6.74
CA LEU A 239 -14.57 -13.79 5.35
C LEU A 239 -13.10 -14.18 5.11
N ILE A 240 -12.16 -13.38 5.63
CA ILE A 240 -10.72 -13.65 5.57
C ILE A 240 -10.38 -14.93 6.35
N ASP A 241 -10.98 -15.09 7.53
CA ASP A 241 -10.83 -16.29 8.36
C ASP A 241 -11.29 -17.56 7.64
N LEU A 242 -12.46 -17.50 6.99
CA LEU A 242 -12.99 -18.62 6.21
C LEU A 242 -12.09 -18.93 5.01
N HIS A 243 -11.63 -17.89 4.30
CA HIS A 243 -10.66 -18.05 3.22
C HIS A 243 -9.41 -18.81 3.69
N HIS A 244 -8.79 -18.39 4.79
CA HIS A 244 -7.57 -19.03 5.30
C HIS A 244 -7.77 -20.46 5.79
N ARG A 245 -8.96 -20.80 6.30
CA ARG A 245 -9.27 -22.18 6.75
C ARG A 245 -9.50 -23.13 5.59
N ASP A 246 -10.23 -22.68 4.57
CA ASP A 246 -10.80 -23.57 3.56
C ASP A 246 -9.99 -23.60 2.25
N ASN A 247 -9.17 -22.59 1.98
CA ASN A 247 -8.44 -22.49 0.72
C ASN A 247 -6.98 -22.94 0.83
N VAL A 248 -6.67 -24.02 0.11
CA VAL A 248 -5.31 -24.35 -0.31
C VAL A 248 -5.19 -23.93 -1.78
N PRO A 249 -4.46 -22.85 -2.12
CA PRO A 249 -4.36 -22.41 -3.51
C PRO A 249 -3.80 -23.53 -4.38
N ALA A 250 -4.51 -23.83 -5.47
CA ALA A 250 -4.02 -24.64 -6.56
C ALA A 250 -4.70 -24.14 -7.84
N ILE A 251 -3.98 -23.34 -8.64
CA ILE A 251 -4.46 -22.84 -9.93
C ILE A 251 -3.43 -23.19 -11.02
N ALA A 252 -3.93 -23.61 -12.19
CA ALA A 252 -3.15 -24.26 -13.24
C ALA A 252 -3.54 -23.83 -14.68
N PHE A 253 -2.49 -23.60 -15.50
CA PHE A 253 -2.31 -23.54 -16.97
C PHE A 253 -2.74 -22.38 -17.88
N PHE A 254 -1.77 -22.05 -18.74
CA PHE A 254 -1.95 -21.71 -20.15
C PHE A 254 -1.51 -22.91 -21.03
N TYR A 255 -2.31 -23.31 -22.02
CA TYR A 255 -1.90 -24.26 -23.08
C TYR A 255 -1.11 -23.54 -24.19
#